data_AF-A0A2E7A4W5-F1
#
_entry.id   AF-A0A2E7A4W5-F1
#
_cell.length_a   1.000
_cell.length_b   1.000
_cell.length_c   1.000
_cell.angle_alpha   90.00
_cell.angle_beta   90.00
_cell.angle_gamma   90.00
#
_symmetry.space_group_name_H-M   'P 1'
#
loop_
_entity.id
_entity.type
_entity.pdbx_description
1 polymer ?
#
loop_
_entity_poly.entity_id
_entity_poly.type
_entity_poly.pdbx_seq_one_letter_code
_entity_poly.pdbx_strand_id
1 'polypeptide(L)'
;MSFIVGTVGNMQNVEAFVSAQDTIKRVAGDLGATSVRASQTIMGGESQGNVQVAFETDTMDQAMALGAGMVKSSEIREMMSAAGASVLRRSLMMVVARAGEMSGTFASGLMMKSDMTAPQAQADIDRAFGNISEGANGMSISQVIATGANPIGTHYVVTYTDSVDQLMAASAKNFADSTTKNTMAATNTVVVGRVLNEVLF
;
A
#
# COMPACT_ATOMS: atom_id res chain seq x y z
N MET A 1 -6.65 14.92 -2.80
CA MET A 1 -5.47 14.31 -2.16
C MET A 1 -6.01 13.47 -1.01
N SER A 2 -5.63 12.19 -0.89
CA SER A 2 -6.13 11.28 0.16
C SER A 2 -5.01 10.79 1.07
N PHE A 3 -5.36 10.28 2.24
CA PHE A 3 -4.42 9.77 3.24
C PHE A 3 -4.69 8.31 3.54
N ILE A 4 -3.63 7.52 3.71
CA ILE A 4 -3.69 6.11 4.06
C ILE A 4 -3.28 5.92 5.52
N VAL A 5 -4.14 5.26 6.30
CA VAL A 5 -3.75 4.55 7.52
C VAL A 5 -3.33 3.15 7.11
N GLY A 6 -2.02 2.90 7.04
CA GLY A 6 -1.47 1.57 6.84
C GLY A 6 -1.39 0.85 8.18
N THR A 7 -2.06 -0.28 8.32
CA THR A 7 -1.95 -1.16 9.50
C THR A 7 -1.30 -2.46 9.08
N VAL A 8 -0.22 -2.85 9.76
CA VAL A 8 0.43 -4.14 9.54
C VAL A 8 0.27 -5.00 10.78
N GLY A 9 -0.11 -6.25 10.60
CA GLY A 9 -0.31 -7.19 11.68
C GLY A 9 0.05 -8.62 11.30
N ASN A 10 0.26 -9.44 12.32
CA ASN A 10 0.30 -10.89 12.19
C ASN A 10 -1.13 -11.44 12.27
N MET A 11 -1.39 -12.51 11.53
CA MET A 11 -2.63 -13.29 11.60
C MET A 11 -2.26 -14.76 11.80
N GLN A 12 -2.86 -15.43 12.79
CA GLN A 12 -2.73 -16.88 12.94
C GLN A 12 -3.71 -17.62 12.00
N ASN A 13 -4.86 -17.00 11.73
CA ASN A 13 -5.88 -17.51 10.82
C ASN A 13 -6.28 -16.40 9.84
N VAL A 14 -5.65 -16.39 8.67
CA VAL A 14 -5.93 -15.41 7.60
C VAL A 14 -7.33 -15.61 7.01
N GLU A 15 -7.83 -16.84 6.93
CA GLU A 15 -9.17 -17.11 6.39
C GLU A 15 -10.28 -16.49 7.25
N ALA A 16 -10.13 -16.52 8.58
CA ALA A 16 -11.04 -15.83 9.49
C ALA A 16 -11.00 -14.30 9.30
N PHE A 17 -9.81 -13.74 9.03
CA PHE A 17 -9.67 -12.32 8.71
C PHE A 17 -10.36 -11.96 7.39
N VAL A 18 -10.15 -12.74 6.32
CA VAL A 18 -10.78 -12.53 5.00
C VAL A 18 -12.30 -12.69 5.08
N SER A 19 -12.79 -13.67 5.85
CA SER A 19 -14.23 -13.88 6.08
C SER A 19 -14.89 -12.69 6.78
N ALA A 20 -14.12 -11.86 7.50
CA ALA A 20 -14.61 -10.66 8.17
C ALA A 20 -14.49 -9.38 7.32
N GLN A 21 -14.15 -9.47 6.03
CA GLN A 21 -13.90 -8.30 5.17
C GLN A 21 -15.05 -7.30 5.15
N ASP A 22 -16.31 -7.77 5.14
CA ASP A 22 -17.49 -6.90 5.07
C ASP A 22 -17.65 -6.11 6.37
N THR A 23 -17.41 -6.76 7.51
CA THR A 23 -17.38 -6.10 8.83
C THR A 23 -16.27 -5.07 8.88
N ILE A 24 -15.06 -5.40 8.41
CA ILE A 24 -13.92 -4.49 8.39
C ILE A 24 -14.23 -3.26 7.51
N LYS A 25 -14.72 -3.49 6.29
CA LYS A 25 -15.09 -2.44 5.33
C LYS A 25 -16.19 -1.54 5.88
N ARG A 26 -17.24 -2.12 6.46
CA ARG A 26 -18.35 -1.36 7.07
C ARG A 26 -17.88 -0.52 8.25
N VAL A 27 -17.21 -1.11 9.25
CA VAL A 27 -16.77 -0.38 10.44
C VAL A 27 -15.79 0.73 10.05
N ALA A 28 -14.87 0.47 9.13
CA ALA A 28 -13.97 1.50 8.63
C ALA A 28 -14.72 2.61 7.89
N GLY A 29 -15.72 2.27 7.06
CA GLY A 29 -16.58 3.22 6.36
C GLY A 29 -17.39 4.10 7.32
N ASP A 30 -17.97 3.51 8.38
CA ASP A 30 -18.66 4.25 9.45
C ASP A 30 -17.74 5.24 10.17
N LEU A 31 -16.43 4.95 10.18
CA LEU A 31 -15.37 5.80 10.72
C LEU A 31 -14.76 6.77 9.68
N GLY A 32 -15.32 6.84 8.48
CA GLY A 32 -14.94 7.78 7.42
C GLY A 32 -13.91 7.25 6.42
N ALA A 33 -13.68 5.94 6.34
CA ALA A 33 -12.85 5.36 5.28
C ALA A 33 -13.55 5.42 3.93
N THR A 34 -12.85 5.88 2.89
CA THR A 34 -13.34 5.91 1.52
C THR A 34 -12.99 4.66 0.73
N SER A 35 -11.94 3.94 1.15
CA SER A 35 -11.62 2.61 0.65
C SER A 35 -10.84 1.79 1.68
N VAL A 36 -10.96 0.47 1.57
CA VAL A 36 -10.20 -0.48 2.39
C VAL A 36 -9.66 -1.56 1.48
N ARG A 37 -8.36 -1.81 1.55
CA ARG A 37 -7.67 -2.85 0.79
C ARG A 37 -6.77 -3.65 1.71
N ALA A 38 -6.70 -4.96 1.52
CA ALA A 38 -5.83 -5.83 2.29
C ALA A 38 -4.99 -6.74 1.39
N SER A 39 -3.76 -7.01 1.83
CA SER A 39 -2.86 -7.93 1.13
C SER A 39 -1.97 -8.67 2.13
N GLN A 40 -1.64 -9.91 1.85
CA GLN A 40 -0.69 -10.69 2.62
C GLN A 40 0.67 -10.74 1.92
N THR A 41 1.74 -10.48 2.68
CA THR A 41 3.10 -10.51 2.14
C THR A 41 3.55 -11.96 1.97
N ILE A 42 3.79 -12.38 0.72
CA ILE A 42 4.30 -13.73 0.41
C ILE A 42 5.82 -13.73 0.36
N MET A 43 6.39 -12.74 -0.34
CA MET A 43 7.83 -12.53 -0.43
C MET A 43 8.17 -11.16 0.15
N GLY A 44 8.72 -11.13 1.36
CA GLY A 44 9.08 -9.86 2.01
C GLY A 44 10.10 -9.97 3.14
N GLY A 45 10.90 -11.04 3.15
CA GLY A 45 11.88 -11.31 4.21
C GLY A 45 11.19 -11.38 5.57
N GLU A 46 11.61 -10.53 6.50
CA GLU A 46 11.04 -10.43 7.86
C GLU A 46 9.55 -10.06 7.88
N SER A 47 9.02 -9.47 6.79
CA SER A 47 7.60 -9.16 6.67
C SER A 47 6.76 -10.30 6.09
N GLN A 48 7.35 -11.46 5.77
CA GLN A 48 6.60 -12.60 5.24
C GLN A 48 5.48 -13.02 6.20
N GLY A 49 4.31 -13.31 5.65
CA GLY A 49 3.11 -13.70 6.39
C GLY A 49 2.31 -12.52 6.96
N ASN A 50 2.92 -11.33 7.09
CA ASN A 50 2.21 -10.16 7.60
C ASN A 50 1.09 -9.73 6.66
N VAL A 51 -0.05 -9.40 7.25
CA VAL A 51 -1.17 -8.77 6.56
C VAL A 51 -1.05 -7.27 6.69
N GLN A 52 -1.15 -6.59 5.54
CA GLN A 52 -1.16 -5.15 5.42
C GLN A 52 -2.58 -4.72 5.04
N VAL A 53 -3.15 -3.78 5.79
CA VAL A 53 -4.45 -3.18 5.53
C VAL A 53 -4.28 -1.69 5.32
N ALA A 54 -4.74 -1.19 4.18
CA ALA A 54 -4.73 0.22 3.85
C ALA A 54 -6.16 0.77 3.94
N PHE A 55 -6.37 1.72 4.85
CA PHE A 55 -7.61 2.49 4.95
C PHE A 55 -7.38 3.88 4.39
N GLU A 56 -8.17 4.30 3.39
CA GLU A 56 -8.09 5.64 2.84
C GLU A 56 -9.10 6.60 3.47
N THR A 57 -8.70 7.85 3.62
CA THR A 57 -9.50 8.95 4.17
C THR A 57 -9.19 10.25 3.43
N ASP A 58 -10.07 11.24 3.53
CA ASP A 58 -9.91 12.51 2.82
C ASP A 58 -8.99 13.48 3.58
N THR A 59 -8.90 13.35 4.91
CA THR A 59 -8.07 14.23 5.76
C THR A 59 -7.22 13.44 6.75
N MET A 60 -6.11 14.04 7.20
CA MET A 60 -5.27 13.45 8.26
C MET A 60 -6.02 13.30 9.59
N ASP A 61 -6.93 14.23 9.91
CA ASP A 61 -7.73 14.15 11.13
C ASP A 61 -8.68 12.94 11.08
N GLN A 62 -9.31 12.68 9.93
CA GLN A 62 -10.09 11.46 9.71
C GLN A 62 -9.21 10.21 9.81
N ALA A 63 -8.01 10.23 9.23
CA ALA A 63 -7.05 9.12 9.34
C ALA A 63 -6.72 8.79 10.81
N MET A 64 -6.45 9.82 11.62
CA MET A 64 -6.17 9.67 13.05
C MET A 64 -7.39 9.14 13.82
N ALA A 65 -8.58 9.69 13.55
CA ALA A 65 -9.83 9.25 14.16
C ALA A 65 -10.16 7.79 13.81
N LEU A 66 -9.99 7.41 12.55
CA LEU A 66 -10.18 6.03 12.07
C LEU A 66 -9.24 5.07 12.78
N GLY A 67 -7.93 5.39 12.83
CA GLY A 67 -6.94 4.54 13.50
C GLY A 67 -7.26 4.28 14.97
N ALA A 68 -7.75 5.30 15.68
CA ALA A 68 -8.19 5.17 17.07
C ALA A 68 -9.54 4.45 17.20
N GLY A 69 -10.48 4.70 16.29
CA GLY A 69 -11.82 4.12 16.28
C GLY A 69 -11.82 2.62 16.03
N MET A 70 -11.01 2.14 15.08
CA MET A 70 -10.90 0.72 14.74
C MET A 70 -10.50 -0.13 15.96
N VAL A 71 -9.63 0.37 16.84
CA VAL A 71 -9.20 -0.35 18.07
C VAL A 71 -10.31 -0.39 19.13
N LYS A 72 -11.21 0.59 19.13
CA LYS A 72 -12.31 0.69 20.11
C LYS A 72 -13.51 -0.17 19.73
N SER A 73 -13.70 -0.46 18.45
CA SER A 73 -14.80 -1.30 17.95
C SER A 73 -14.74 -2.70 18.58
N SER A 74 -15.86 -3.16 19.16
CA SER A 74 -15.98 -4.53 19.69
C SER A 74 -15.91 -5.56 18.56
N GLU A 75 -16.57 -5.30 17.43
CA GLU A 75 -16.60 -6.21 16.27
C GLU A 75 -15.20 -6.41 15.67
N ILE A 76 -14.39 -5.33 15.61
CA ILE A 76 -12.99 -5.46 15.17
C ILE A 76 -12.17 -6.25 16.18
N ARG A 77 -12.41 -6.09 17.48
CA ARG A 77 -11.73 -6.89 18.51
C ARG A 77 -12.13 -8.36 18.46
N GLU A 78 -13.40 -8.66 18.19
CA GLU A 78 -13.90 -10.02 17.98
C GLU A 78 -13.26 -10.66 16.74
N MET A 79 -13.23 -9.93 15.62
CA MET A 79 -12.51 -10.35 14.41
C MET A 79 -11.03 -10.61 14.71
N MET A 80 -10.35 -9.69 15.41
CA MET A 80 -8.95 -9.87 15.79
C MET A 80 -8.76 -11.11 16.65
N SER A 81 -9.67 -11.39 17.59
CA SER A 81 -9.62 -12.60 18.40
C SER A 81 -9.80 -13.86 17.55
N ALA A 82 -10.76 -13.88 16.62
CA ALA A 82 -11.04 -15.03 15.75
C ALA A 82 -9.88 -15.32 14.78
N ALA A 83 -9.22 -14.28 14.27
CA ALA A 83 -8.08 -14.38 13.37
C ALA A 83 -6.73 -14.62 14.09
N GLY A 84 -6.71 -14.59 15.44
CA GLY A 84 -5.46 -14.55 16.21
C GLY A 84 -4.57 -13.37 15.81
N ALA A 85 -5.19 -12.23 15.54
CA ALA A 85 -4.55 -11.05 14.98
C ALA A 85 -3.81 -10.24 16.05
N SER A 86 -2.63 -9.72 15.69
CA SER A 86 -1.94 -8.71 16.48
C SER A 86 -1.41 -7.59 15.58
N VAL A 87 -1.58 -6.33 16.01
CA VAL A 87 -1.08 -5.17 15.26
C VAL A 87 0.39 -4.96 15.60
N LEU A 88 1.24 -4.94 14.57
CA LEU A 88 2.67 -4.71 14.69
C LEU A 88 3.01 -3.23 14.57
N ARG A 89 2.42 -2.56 13.58
CA ARG A 89 2.66 -1.13 13.35
C ARG A 89 1.50 -0.47 12.63
N ARG A 90 1.44 0.86 12.76
CA ARG A 90 0.63 1.73 11.92
C ARG A 90 1.49 2.81 11.30
N SER A 91 1.09 3.26 10.12
CA SER A 91 1.69 4.39 9.42
C SER A 91 0.62 5.30 8.84
N LEU A 92 0.90 6.60 8.83
CA LEU A 92 0.16 7.62 8.10
C LEU A 92 0.95 7.97 6.83
N MET A 93 0.28 7.90 5.69
CA MET A 93 0.86 8.22 4.39
C MET A 93 -0.08 9.15 3.62
N MET A 94 0.49 10.01 2.78
CA MET A 94 -0.24 10.83 1.82
C MET A 94 -0.13 10.20 0.44
N VAL A 95 -1.24 10.00 -0.23
CA VAL A 95 -1.24 9.54 -1.62
C VAL A 95 -0.93 10.75 -2.49
N VAL A 96 0.16 10.66 -3.25
CA VAL A 96 0.63 11.78 -4.09
C VAL A 96 0.33 11.58 -5.56
N ALA A 97 0.14 10.33 -6.02
CA ALA A 97 -0.36 10.06 -7.37
C ALA A 97 -0.93 8.63 -7.53
N ARG A 98 -1.74 8.44 -8.57
CA ARG A 98 -2.30 7.14 -8.98
C ARG A 98 -2.45 7.04 -10.50
N ALA A 99 -2.39 5.83 -11.03
CA ALA A 99 -2.76 5.51 -12.40
C ALA A 99 -3.42 4.11 -12.46
N GLY A 100 -4.40 3.92 -13.33
CA GLY A 100 -5.11 2.63 -13.48
C GLY A 100 -5.98 2.24 -12.28
N GLU A 101 -6.27 0.95 -12.17
CA GLU A 101 -7.16 0.37 -11.17
C GLU A 101 -6.38 -0.32 -10.04
N MET A 102 -6.77 -0.07 -8.79
CA MET A 102 -6.11 -0.68 -7.62
C MET A 102 -6.65 -2.10 -7.35
N SER A 103 -6.67 -2.94 -8.38
CA SER A 103 -7.28 -4.27 -8.40
C SER A 103 -6.34 -5.30 -9.02
N GLY A 104 -6.47 -6.56 -8.62
CA GLY A 104 -5.70 -7.67 -9.17
C GLY A 104 -5.50 -8.77 -8.14
N THR A 105 -5.00 -9.90 -8.60
CA THR A 105 -4.69 -11.08 -7.75
C THR A 105 -3.46 -10.84 -6.85
N PHE A 106 -2.50 -10.05 -7.33
CA PHE A 106 -1.23 -9.78 -6.65
C PHE A 106 -0.94 -8.28 -6.57
N ALA A 107 -0.06 -7.92 -5.64
CA ALA A 107 0.48 -6.57 -5.55
C ALA A 107 1.99 -6.57 -5.26
N SER A 108 2.75 -5.74 -5.97
CA SER A 108 4.13 -5.42 -5.61
C SER A 108 4.18 -4.12 -4.83
N GLY A 109 4.83 -4.15 -3.66
CA GLY A 109 5.15 -2.96 -2.87
C GLY A 109 6.63 -2.62 -3.02
N LEU A 110 6.95 -1.53 -3.71
CA LEU A 110 8.28 -0.96 -3.78
C LEU A 110 8.47 0.09 -2.68
N MET A 111 9.60 0.01 -1.99
CA MET A 111 10.05 1.01 -1.04
C MET A 111 11.17 1.83 -1.67
N MET A 112 11.03 3.15 -1.61
CA MET A 112 11.95 4.08 -2.25
C MET A 112 12.30 5.22 -1.31
N LYS A 113 13.54 5.69 -1.37
CA LYS A 113 13.91 7.03 -0.90
C LYS A 113 14.00 7.95 -2.10
N SER A 114 13.47 9.15 -2.00
CA SER A 114 13.54 10.15 -3.08
C SER A 114 13.20 11.54 -2.57
N ASP A 115 13.72 12.55 -3.26
CA ASP A 115 13.39 13.97 -3.08
C ASP A 115 12.19 14.39 -3.93
N MET A 116 11.47 13.42 -4.51
CA MET A 116 10.27 13.65 -5.31
C MET A 116 9.23 14.47 -4.53
N THR A 117 8.67 15.47 -5.20
CA THR A 117 7.63 16.34 -4.65
C THR A 117 6.24 15.95 -5.16
N ALA A 118 5.20 16.21 -4.37
CA ALA A 118 3.82 15.89 -4.77
C ALA A 118 3.39 16.52 -6.13
N PRO A 119 3.75 17.78 -6.48
CA PRO A 119 3.38 18.37 -7.77
C PRO A 119 3.92 17.63 -9.00
N GLN A 120 5.04 16.91 -8.87
CA GLN A 120 5.66 16.17 -9.98
C GLN A 120 5.19 14.71 -10.05
N ALA A 121 4.69 14.18 -8.94
CA ALA A 121 4.42 12.76 -8.78
C ALA A 121 3.41 12.20 -9.79
N GLN A 122 2.40 13.00 -10.21
CA GLN A 122 1.39 12.52 -11.17
C GLN A 122 1.97 12.31 -12.57
N ALA A 123 2.76 13.25 -13.08
CA ALA A 123 3.40 13.09 -14.39
C ALA A 123 4.38 11.90 -14.38
N ASP A 124 5.10 11.70 -13.27
CA ASP A 124 6.02 10.58 -13.12
C ASP A 124 5.31 9.23 -13.03
N ILE A 125 4.20 9.13 -12.28
CA ILE A 125 3.43 7.88 -12.21
C ILE A 125 2.77 7.55 -13.55
N ASP A 126 2.24 8.55 -14.28
CA ASP A 126 1.60 8.33 -15.57
C ASP A 126 2.59 7.77 -16.59
N ARG A 127 3.80 8.35 -16.61
CA ARG A 127 4.91 7.86 -17.44
C ARG A 127 5.34 6.46 -17.05
N ALA A 128 5.55 6.20 -15.76
CA ALA A 128 5.91 4.87 -15.28
C ALA A 128 4.80 3.85 -15.61
N PHE A 129 3.54 4.23 -15.46
CA PHE A 129 2.38 3.40 -15.79
C PHE A 129 2.31 3.10 -17.29
N GLY A 130 2.62 4.07 -18.15
CA GLY A 130 2.77 3.83 -19.59
C GLY A 130 3.77 2.71 -19.93
N ASN A 131 4.84 2.57 -19.14
CA ASN A 131 5.82 1.49 -19.32
C ASN A 131 5.38 0.14 -18.74
N ILE A 132 4.57 0.14 -17.66
CA ILE A 132 4.25 -1.08 -16.91
C ILE A 132 2.84 -1.63 -17.15
N SER A 133 1.95 -0.87 -17.79
CA SER A 133 0.52 -1.22 -17.95
C SER A 133 0.26 -2.53 -18.70
N GLU A 134 1.21 -3.03 -19.50
CA GLU A 134 1.14 -4.36 -20.13
C GLU A 134 1.12 -5.52 -19.10
N GLY A 135 1.60 -5.27 -17.88
CA GLY A 135 1.64 -6.26 -16.80
C GLY A 135 1.10 -5.73 -15.47
N ALA A 136 0.40 -4.60 -15.48
CA ALA A 136 -0.12 -3.94 -14.27
C ALA A 136 -1.51 -3.36 -14.53
N ASN A 137 -2.42 -3.58 -13.57
CA ASN A 137 -3.79 -3.04 -13.63
C ASN A 137 -3.81 -1.60 -13.13
N GLY A 138 -2.96 -1.28 -12.15
CA GLY A 138 -2.82 0.07 -11.62
C GLY A 138 -1.69 0.21 -10.62
N MET A 139 -1.33 1.46 -10.35
CA MET A 139 -0.23 1.85 -9.49
C MET A 139 -0.60 3.06 -8.64
N SER A 140 -0.12 3.10 -7.40
CA SER A 140 -0.19 4.28 -6.55
C SER A 140 1.15 4.56 -5.91
N ILE A 141 1.43 5.84 -5.67
CA ILE A 141 2.60 6.27 -4.90
C ILE A 141 2.13 7.07 -3.70
N SER A 142 2.67 6.72 -2.54
CA SER A 142 2.36 7.37 -1.27
C SER A 142 3.63 7.81 -0.56
N GLN A 143 3.62 9.01 -0.02
CA GLN A 143 4.69 9.56 0.81
C GLN A 143 4.38 9.28 2.29
N VAL A 144 5.36 8.76 3.02
CA VAL A 144 5.23 8.54 4.46
C VAL A 144 5.26 9.85 5.22
N ILE A 145 4.26 10.08 6.07
CA ILE A 145 4.18 11.19 7.02
C ILE A 145 4.64 10.73 8.41
N ALA A 146 4.13 9.58 8.89
CA ALA A 146 4.48 9.03 10.19
C ALA A 146 4.48 7.49 10.16
N THR A 147 5.52 6.87 10.72
CA THR A 147 5.68 5.39 10.67
C THR A 147 6.58 4.85 11.79
N GLY A 148 6.81 5.61 12.86
CA GLY A 148 7.78 5.27 13.91
C GLY A 148 9.23 5.48 13.43
N ALA A 149 10.14 4.57 13.79
CA ALA A 149 11.58 4.69 13.56
C ALA A 149 12.03 4.62 12.08
N ASN A 150 11.12 4.37 11.14
CA ASN A 150 11.43 4.38 9.72
C ASN A 150 11.69 5.81 9.21
N PRO A 151 12.64 6.02 8.29
CA PRO A 151 12.97 7.35 7.79
C PRO A 151 11.77 8.05 7.15
N ILE A 152 11.50 9.29 7.58
CA ILE A 152 10.60 10.23 6.89
C ILE A 152 11.15 10.49 5.48
N GLY A 153 10.26 10.67 4.50
CA GLY A 153 10.64 10.81 3.09
C GLY A 153 10.74 9.49 2.33
N THR A 154 10.38 8.37 2.97
CA THR A 154 10.16 7.10 2.26
C THR A 154 8.89 7.19 1.42
N HIS A 155 8.96 6.75 0.18
CA HIS A 155 7.81 6.55 -0.70
C HIS A 155 7.51 5.06 -0.84
N TYR A 156 6.23 4.72 -0.81
CA TYR A 156 5.71 3.40 -1.13
C TYR A 156 5.02 3.46 -2.48
N VAL A 157 5.47 2.64 -3.42
CA VAL A 157 4.80 2.44 -4.70
C VAL A 157 4.15 1.07 -4.67
N VAL A 158 2.82 1.04 -4.72
CA VAL A 158 2.05 -0.21 -4.78
C VAL A 158 1.54 -0.37 -6.20
N THR A 159 1.85 -1.50 -6.84
CA THR A 159 1.39 -1.85 -8.18
C THR A 159 0.59 -3.14 -8.12
N TYR A 160 -0.62 -3.13 -8.66
CA TYR A 160 -1.51 -4.29 -8.71
C TYR A 160 -1.42 -4.99 -10.07
N THR A 161 -1.55 -6.31 -10.07
CA THR A 161 -1.43 -7.16 -11.25
C THR A 161 -2.15 -8.49 -11.06
N ASP A 162 -2.50 -9.16 -12.15
CA ASP A 162 -2.94 -10.56 -12.15
C ASP A 162 -1.81 -11.55 -12.45
N SER A 163 -0.63 -11.07 -12.86
CA SER A 163 0.54 -11.91 -13.13
C SER A 163 1.81 -11.23 -12.63
N VAL A 164 2.43 -11.81 -11.60
CA VAL A 164 3.73 -11.34 -11.10
C VAL A 164 4.80 -11.43 -12.19
N ASP A 165 4.77 -12.46 -13.05
CA ASP A 165 5.73 -12.61 -14.14
C ASP A 165 5.64 -11.46 -15.14
N GLN A 166 4.41 -11.11 -15.58
CA GLN A 166 4.19 -9.99 -16.49
C GLN A 166 4.60 -8.68 -15.82
N LEU A 167 4.24 -8.48 -14.55
CA LEU A 167 4.65 -7.30 -13.79
C LEU A 167 6.18 -7.19 -13.68
N MET A 168 6.89 -8.29 -13.44
CA MET A 168 8.36 -8.28 -13.31
C MET A 168 9.03 -7.96 -14.65
N ALA A 169 8.54 -8.52 -15.76
CA ALA A 169 9.01 -8.19 -17.09
C ALA A 169 8.79 -6.70 -17.42
N ALA A 170 7.58 -6.18 -17.16
CA ALA A 170 7.24 -4.78 -17.38
C ALA A 170 8.02 -3.84 -16.45
N SER A 171 8.24 -4.23 -15.19
CA SER A 171 9.08 -3.49 -14.24
C SER A 171 10.54 -3.41 -14.71
N ALA A 172 11.10 -4.49 -15.24
CA ALA A 172 12.45 -4.50 -15.80
C ALA A 172 12.58 -3.55 -16.99
N LYS A 173 11.58 -3.52 -17.89
CA LYS A 173 11.48 -2.56 -19.00
C LYS A 173 11.47 -1.12 -18.48
N ASN A 174 10.66 -0.83 -17.46
CA ASN A 174 10.60 0.51 -16.86
C ASN A 174 11.92 0.94 -16.23
N PHE A 175 12.63 0.06 -15.53
CA PHE A 175 13.95 0.40 -14.95
C PHE A 175 15.07 0.47 -16.00
N ALA A 176 14.87 -0.11 -17.19
CA ALA A 176 15.80 0.03 -18.31
C ALA A 176 15.61 1.35 -19.08
N ASP A 177 14.41 1.93 -19.06
CA ASP A 177 14.04 3.17 -19.76
C ASP A 177 14.93 4.36 -19.35
N SER A 178 15.43 5.09 -20.35
CA SER A 178 16.31 6.25 -20.12
C SER A 178 15.59 7.38 -19.41
N THR A 179 14.29 7.58 -19.68
CA THR A 179 13.53 8.65 -19.04
C THR A 179 13.32 8.35 -17.56
N THR A 180 12.97 7.11 -17.23
CA THR A 180 12.91 6.66 -15.83
C THR A 180 14.25 6.81 -15.12
N LYS A 181 15.37 6.40 -15.73
CA LYS A 181 16.70 6.59 -15.14
C LYS A 181 17.02 8.07 -14.89
N ASN A 182 16.69 8.94 -15.84
CA ASN A 182 16.90 10.38 -15.70
C ASN A 182 16.05 10.99 -14.59
N THR A 183 14.77 10.62 -14.49
CA THR A 183 13.90 11.04 -13.37
C THR A 183 14.46 10.55 -12.04
N MET A 184 14.88 9.28 -11.97
CA MET A 184 15.44 8.73 -10.73
C MET A 184 16.69 9.50 -10.29
N ALA A 185 17.59 9.82 -11.23
CA ALA A 185 18.76 10.65 -10.95
C ALA A 185 18.38 12.07 -10.50
N ALA A 186 17.43 12.71 -11.18
CA ALA A 186 16.99 14.08 -10.87
C ALA A 186 16.31 14.21 -9.50
N THR A 187 15.72 13.12 -8.99
CA THR A 187 14.99 13.08 -7.71
C THR A 187 15.74 12.31 -6.61
N ASN A 188 17.03 11.99 -6.83
CA ASN A 188 17.83 11.17 -5.92
C ASN A 188 17.11 9.87 -5.49
N THR A 189 16.35 9.29 -6.42
CA THR A 189 15.52 8.13 -6.14
C THR A 189 16.36 6.86 -6.05
N VAL A 190 16.25 6.17 -4.92
CA VAL A 190 16.86 4.87 -4.66
C VAL A 190 15.79 3.89 -4.22
N VAL A 191 15.67 2.77 -4.94
CA VAL A 191 14.85 1.64 -4.51
C VAL A 191 15.59 0.92 -3.38
N VAL A 192 14.95 0.83 -2.21
CA VAL A 192 15.53 0.20 -1.02
C VAL A 192 14.99 -1.20 -0.76
N GLY A 193 13.86 -1.56 -1.37
CA GLY A 193 13.31 -2.90 -1.24
C GLY A 193 12.05 -3.12 -2.06
N ARG A 194 11.67 -4.39 -2.16
CA ARG A 194 10.44 -4.85 -2.80
C ARG A 194 9.81 -5.93 -1.95
N VAL A 195 8.49 -5.91 -1.85
CA VAL A 195 7.67 -7.02 -1.38
C VAL A 195 6.71 -7.46 -2.47
N LEU A 196 6.37 -8.75 -2.47
CA LEU A 196 5.31 -9.32 -3.31
C LEU A 196 4.22 -9.88 -2.41
N ASN A 197 2.99 -9.51 -2.73
CA ASN A 197 1.83 -9.79 -1.91
C ASN A 197 0.76 -10.49 -2.75
N GLU A 198 -0.01 -11.33 -2.07
CA GLU A 198 -1.32 -11.75 -2.52
C GLU A 198 -2.35 -10.72 -2.05
N VAL A 199 -3.27 -10.32 -2.92
CA VAL A 199 -4.37 -9.42 -2.57
C VAL A 199 -5.47 -10.24 -1.91
N LEU A 200 -5.94 -9.77 -0.75
CA LEU A 200 -6.98 -10.43 0.01
C LEU A 200 -8.38 -9.88 -0.32
N PHE A 201 -8.54 -8.55 -0.38
CA PHE A 201 -9.79 -7.85 -0.70
C PHE A 201 -9.64 -6.33 -0.83
#